data_AF-A0A7V7WR27-F1
#
_entry.id   AF-A0A7V7WR27-F1
#
_cell.length_a   1.000
_cell.length_b   1.000
_cell.length_c   1.000
_cell.angle_alpha   90.00
_cell.angle_beta   90.00
_cell.angle_gamma   90.00
#
_symmetry.space_group_name_H-M   'P 1'
#
loop_
_entity.id
_entity.type
_entity.pdbx_description
1 polymer ?
#
loop_
_entity_poly.entity_id
_entity_poly.type
_entity_poly.pdbx_seq_one_letter_code
_entity_poly.pdbx_strand_id
1 'polypeptide(L)'
;MPSSCSASKPAASMSMATCVARSRPPRSPRNPIVLTKSSIEGKFMARPHIEPFCDRDLPFKNLSLPGFPPGFRYKMLSLDPDTGACSMTVQLDGGYRQAPGFSWSELELVVIEGELEIESRRIGKGHYLFVPAGYALPALATQRGCLLLMMYNTGEPSLVASDAHHPLARLDRYHDVNSYDDIPWALGNVAKPSVASGCLIKLLNYNDRSHALTFLYCMTPHFWQDNISYHDCAEESYHLWGDSWMMQFGTVPTGGYFWRPAYINHGAFASELGCIALGRVDSKLFNYFHYNPWSTPEENQMRAAAKLSQRDPLLYRWIVKHGHNHPDGPADFEDHLRGQAGQTQDRVTGNGPHSHAHAHRHEHEHTHDHEHGHDHDHHFHHHFEVHDQAHQEAHEHGHAHGHRPASRSGDKA
;
A
#
# COMPACT_ATOMS: atom_id res chain seq x y z
N MET A 1 36.59 60.75 -37.70
CA MET A 1 37.88 60.42 -38.36
C MET A 1 38.88 61.50 -37.99
N PRO A 2 40.19 61.22 -37.76
CA PRO A 2 40.99 60.01 -38.04
C PRO A 2 41.38 59.22 -36.75
N SER A 3 41.49 57.88 -36.76
CA SER A 3 42.67 56.99 -36.98
C SER A 3 43.80 57.15 -35.94
N SER A 4 44.44 56.15 -35.32
CA SER A 4 44.55 54.69 -35.53
C SER A 4 45.32 54.03 -34.36
N CYS A 5 45.04 52.74 -34.11
CA CYS A 5 45.85 51.62 -33.57
C CYS A 5 47.03 51.83 -32.58
N SER A 6 47.03 51.09 -31.46
CA SER A 6 47.92 49.93 -31.25
C SER A 6 47.54 49.11 -30.00
N ALA A 7 47.89 47.82 -30.02
CA ALA A 7 47.51 46.79 -29.06
C ALA A 7 48.49 46.66 -27.88
N SER A 8 48.03 46.16 -26.73
CA SER A 8 48.76 45.18 -25.91
C SER A 8 47.90 44.65 -24.74
N LYS A 9 48.07 43.36 -24.44
CA LYS A 9 47.43 42.55 -23.40
C LYS A 9 47.81 43.02 -21.97
N PRO A 10 46.98 42.73 -20.95
CA PRO A 10 47.45 42.38 -19.61
C PRO A 10 47.11 40.91 -19.32
N ALA A 11 48.09 40.07 -18.95
CA ALA A 11 48.75 39.95 -17.64
C ALA A 11 47.95 39.03 -16.70
N ALA A 12 48.61 37.91 -16.40
CA ALA A 12 48.13 36.77 -15.63
C ALA A 12 47.80 37.13 -14.18
N SER A 13 46.68 36.60 -13.69
CA SER A 13 46.34 36.56 -12.27
C SER A 13 47.02 35.36 -11.63
N MET A 14 47.75 35.62 -10.55
CA MET A 14 48.37 34.66 -9.64
C MET A 14 47.30 33.77 -8.99
N SER A 15 47.44 32.45 -9.18
CA SER A 15 46.78 31.44 -8.37
C SER A 15 47.63 31.17 -7.13
N MET A 16 47.13 31.53 -5.94
CA MET A 16 47.67 31.03 -4.68
C MET A 16 47.14 29.61 -4.44
N ALA A 17 48.05 28.65 -4.56
CA ALA A 17 47.83 27.28 -4.10
C ALA A 17 47.74 27.26 -2.57
N THR A 18 46.57 26.92 -2.04
CA THR A 18 46.42 26.39 -0.67
C THR A 18 46.07 24.91 -0.78
N CYS A 19 47.05 24.08 -0.42
CA CYS A 19 46.92 22.64 -0.30
C CYS A 19 46.06 22.34 0.95
N VAL A 20 44.77 22.07 0.75
CA VAL A 20 43.92 21.49 1.79
C VAL A 20 43.78 20.00 1.49
N ALA A 21 44.45 19.19 2.32
CA ALA A 21 44.34 17.75 2.31
C ALA A 21 42.86 17.36 2.51
N ARG A 22 42.23 16.82 1.45
CA ARG A 22 40.91 16.21 1.54
C ARG A 22 41.05 14.87 2.25
N SER A 23 40.64 14.81 3.50
CA SER A 23 40.35 13.56 4.20
C SER A 23 39.25 12.81 3.42
N ARG A 24 39.54 11.57 3.02
CA ARG A 24 38.55 10.66 2.44
C ARG A 24 37.45 10.39 3.48
N PRO A 25 36.16 10.36 3.11
CA PRO A 25 35.13 9.87 4.02
C PRO A 25 35.38 8.38 4.32
N PRO A 26 35.10 7.91 5.55
CA PRO A 26 35.25 6.50 5.88
C PRO A 26 34.30 5.67 5.01
N ARG A 27 34.82 4.56 4.46
CA ARG A 27 34.01 3.54 3.79
C ARG A 27 32.96 3.04 4.78
N SER A 28 31.70 3.00 4.35
CA SER A 28 30.63 2.36 5.11
C SER A 28 30.99 0.89 5.38
N PRO A 29 30.75 0.37 6.59
CA PRO A 29 30.91 -1.05 6.84
C PRO A 29 29.87 -1.80 6.03
N ARG A 30 30.31 -2.76 5.21
CA ARG A 30 29.44 -3.78 4.61
C ARG A 30 28.90 -4.62 5.76
N ASN A 31 27.69 -4.33 6.23
CA ASN A 31 26.99 -5.24 7.12
C ASN A 31 26.58 -6.47 6.31
N PRO A 32 26.97 -7.69 6.72
CA PRO A 32 26.40 -8.90 6.14
C PRO A 32 24.90 -8.92 6.47
N ILE A 33 24.09 -9.32 5.48
CA ILE A 33 22.65 -9.56 5.64
C ILE A 33 22.47 -10.61 6.75
N VAL A 34 22.07 -10.18 7.93
CA VAL A 34 21.64 -11.08 9.00
C VAL A 34 20.15 -11.33 8.77
N LEU A 35 19.82 -12.46 8.15
CA LEU A 35 18.48 -13.02 8.17
C LEU A 35 18.18 -13.44 9.61
N THR A 36 17.55 -12.58 10.40
CA THR A 36 17.00 -12.97 11.69
C THR A 36 15.78 -13.85 11.43
N LYS A 37 15.95 -15.17 11.58
CA LYS A 37 14.83 -16.09 11.74
C LYS A 37 14.10 -15.72 13.02
N SER A 38 13.01 -14.97 12.90
CA SER A 38 11.99 -14.88 13.93
C SER A 38 11.33 -16.25 14.05
N SER A 39 11.63 -16.96 15.13
CA SER A 39 10.94 -18.17 15.54
C SER A 39 9.59 -17.77 16.14
N ILE A 40 8.57 -17.65 15.30
CA ILE A 40 7.18 -17.67 15.72
C ILE A 40 6.53 -18.86 15.01
N GLU A 41 6.15 -19.86 15.80
CA GLU A 41 5.35 -21.00 15.38
C GLU A 41 4.06 -20.50 14.70
N GLY A 42 3.84 -20.91 13.44
CA GLY A 42 2.51 -20.97 12.85
C GLY A 42 1.86 -19.68 12.33
N LYS A 43 2.61 -18.72 11.78
CA LYS A 43 2.01 -17.62 10.98
C LYS A 43 2.54 -17.65 9.55
N PHE A 44 1.71 -18.13 8.62
CA PHE A 44 1.92 -17.96 7.18
C PHE A 44 2.03 -16.46 6.89
N MET A 45 3.24 -15.95 6.70
CA MET A 45 3.45 -14.62 6.14
C MET A 45 3.44 -14.81 4.63
N ALA A 46 2.27 -14.62 4.01
CA ALA A 46 2.07 -14.87 2.59
C ALA A 46 3.11 -14.14 1.71
N ARG A 47 3.65 -12.97 2.12
CA ARG A 47 4.88 -12.39 1.56
C ARG A 47 5.86 -11.96 2.67
N PRO A 48 7.19 -12.09 2.48
CA PRO A 48 8.18 -11.59 3.43
C PRO A 48 8.26 -10.06 3.41
N HIS A 49 8.53 -9.44 4.56
CA HIS A 49 8.80 -7.99 4.68
C HIS A 49 10.11 -7.62 3.97
N ILE A 50 10.06 -6.65 3.07
CA ILE A 50 11.17 -6.18 2.23
C ILE A 50 11.28 -4.65 2.37
N GLU A 51 12.33 -4.15 3.02
CA GLU A 51 12.48 -2.71 3.26
C GLU A 51 13.93 -2.32 3.66
N PRO A 52 14.68 -1.55 2.85
CA PRO A 52 14.46 -1.23 1.44
C PRO A 52 15.13 -2.25 0.51
N PHE A 53 14.68 -2.27 -0.75
CA PHE A 53 15.31 -2.99 -1.85
C PHE A 53 15.57 -2.02 -3.01
N CYS A 54 16.62 -2.24 -3.80
CA CYS A 54 16.90 -1.46 -5.01
C CYS A 54 17.13 -2.42 -6.19
N ASP A 55 16.25 -2.37 -7.18
CA ASP A 55 16.29 -3.32 -8.30
C ASP A 55 17.52 -3.10 -9.20
N ARG A 56 18.09 -1.89 -9.19
CA ARG A 56 19.26 -1.49 -9.98
C ARG A 56 20.52 -2.27 -9.61
N ASP A 57 20.56 -2.83 -8.41
CA ASP A 57 21.69 -3.63 -7.91
C ASP A 57 21.63 -5.09 -8.37
N LEU A 58 20.53 -5.51 -9.00
CA LEU A 58 20.36 -6.87 -9.51
C LEU A 58 20.48 -6.96 -11.03
N PRO A 59 21.05 -8.06 -11.55
CA PRO A 59 20.96 -8.39 -12.96
C PRO A 59 19.58 -8.97 -13.30
N PHE A 60 19.14 -8.78 -14.54
CA PHE A 60 17.97 -9.45 -15.09
C PHE A 60 18.22 -10.96 -15.27
N LYS A 61 17.18 -11.76 -15.05
CA LYS A 61 17.11 -13.20 -15.35
C LYS A 61 16.14 -13.45 -16.50
N ASN A 62 16.37 -14.47 -17.32
CA ASN A 62 15.40 -14.86 -18.34
C ASN A 62 14.17 -15.51 -17.69
N LEU A 63 12.96 -15.10 -18.11
CA LEU A 63 11.75 -15.83 -17.77
C LEU A 63 11.60 -16.98 -18.78
N SER A 64 11.47 -18.20 -18.25
CA SER A 64 11.39 -19.43 -19.07
C SER A 64 10.13 -20.24 -18.77
N LEU A 65 9.06 -19.54 -18.33
CA LEU A 65 7.76 -20.15 -18.10
C LEU A 65 7.04 -20.47 -19.42
N PRO A 66 6.19 -21.51 -19.46
CA PRO A 66 5.40 -21.83 -20.64
C PRO A 66 4.59 -20.64 -21.16
N GLY A 67 4.51 -20.51 -22.47
CA GLY A 67 3.77 -19.44 -23.16
C GLY A 67 4.59 -18.16 -23.37
N PHE A 68 5.58 -17.86 -22.53
CA PHE A 68 6.40 -16.65 -22.66
C PHE A 68 7.47 -16.81 -23.76
N PRO A 69 7.47 -15.94 -24.79
CA PRO A 69 8.51 -15.92 -25.81
C PRO A 69 9.90 -15.56 -25.26
N PRO A 70 11.00 -15.93 -25.96
CA PRO A 70 12.33 -15.43 -25.67
C PRO A 70 12.41 -13.91 -25.69
N GLY A 71 13.31 -13.34 -24.89
CA GLY A 71 13.46 -11.89 -24.75
C GLY A 71 12.61 -11.27 -23.65
N PHE A 72 11.90 -12.08 -22.86
CA PHE A 72 11.28 -11.68 -21.60
C PHE A 72 12.27 -11.91 -20.45
N ARG A 73 12.71 -10.84 -19.81
CA ARG A 73 13.65 -10.89 -18.69
C ARG A 73 13.08 -10.16 -17.48
N TYR A 74 13.41 -10.59 -16.27
CA TYR A 74 12.82 -10.03 -15.06
C TYR A 74 13.82 -9.91 -13.90
N LYS A 75 13.47 -9.05 -12.94
CA LYS A 75 14.01 -8.99 -11.59
C LYS A 75 12.84 -9.16 -10.64
N MET A 76 12.93 -10.11 -9.73
CA MET A 76 11.91 -10.32 -8.71
C MET A 76 12.04 -9.24 -7.64
N LEU A 77 10.93 -8.54 -7.35
CA LEU A 77 10.85 -7.53 -6.30
C LEU A 77 10.23 -8.13 -5.03
N SER A 78 9.11 -8.82 -5.17
CA SER A 78 8.50 -9.64 -4.11
C SER A 78 7.78 -10.84 -4.70
N LEU A 79 7.67 -11.90 -3.90
CA LEU A 79 6.99 -13.14 -4.24
C LEU A 79 6.24 -13.64 -3.02
N ASP A 80 4.99 -14.03 -3.25
CA ASP A 80 4.20 -14.83 -2.33
C ASP A 80 4.46 -16.31 -2.59
N PRO A 81 5.17 -17.05 -1.71
CA PRO A 81 5.43 -18.47 -1.91
C PRO A 81 4.18 -19.35 -1.86
N ASP A 82 3.07 -18.90 -1.26
CA ASP A 82 1.86 -19.68 -1.11
C ASP A 82 0.98 -19.62 -2.36
N THR A 83 0.85 -18.43 -2.95
CA THR A 83 -0.01 -18.19 -4.13
C THR A 83 0.77 -18.09 -5.44
N GLY A 84 2.06 -17.74 -5.39
CA GLY A 84 2.86 -17.37 -6.55
C GLY A 84 2.68 -15.92 -7.01
N ALA A 85 1.77 -15.16 -6.39
CA ALA A 85 1.58 -13.75 -6.70
C ALA A 85 2.90 -12.99 -6.51
N CYS A 86 3.25 -12.11 -7.44
CA CYS A 86 4.57 -11.49 -7.44
C CYS A 86 4.58 -10.11 -8.08
N SER A 87 5.60 -9.34 -7.74
CA SER A 87 5.92 -8.06 -8.39
C SER A 87 7.31 -8.12 -8.97
N MET A 88 7.47 -7.63 -10.20
CA MET A 88 8.69 -7.76 -10.97
C MET A 88 8.97 -6.49 -11.78
N THR A 89 10.24 -6.11 -11.86
CA THR A 89 10.70 -5.27 -12.99
C THR A 89 10.95 -6.21 -14.17
N VAL A 90 10.36 -5.93 -15.32
CA VAL A 90 10.46 -6.74 -16.54
C VAL A 90 11.13 -5.94 -17.64
N GLN A 91 12.12 -6.54 -18.31
CA GLN A 91 12.73 -6.03 -19.53
C GLN A 91 12.32 -6.92 -20.70
N LEU A 92 11.65 -6.31 -21.68
CA LEU A 92 11.40 -6.91 -22.98
C LEU A 92 12.49 -6.45 -23.95
N ASP A 93 13.12 -7.40 -24.63
CA ASP A 93 14.18 -7.11 -25.60
C ASP A 93 13.62 -6.45 -26.87
N GLY A 94 14.48 -5.74 -27.60
CA GLY A 94 14.14 -5.20 -28.92
C GLY A 94 13.72 -6.31 -29.88
N GLY A 95 12.57 -6.13 -30.53
CA GLY A 95 11.96 -7.12 -31.40
C GLY A 95 11.12 -8.17 -30.68
N TYR A 96 10.94 -8.09 -29.36
CA TYR A 96 10.05 -8.97 -28.61
C TYR A 96 8.63 -8.93 -29.18
N ARG A 97 8.02 -10.10 -29.34
CA ARG A 97 6.66 -10.29 -29.83
C ARG A 97 5.99 -11.40 -29.06
N GLN A 98 4.78 -11.13 -28.59
CA GLN A 98 3.92 -12.06 -27.89
C GLN A 98 2.59 -12.15 -28.64
N ALA A 99 2.13 -13.38 -28.89
CA ALA A 99 0.81 -13.62 -29.45
C ALA A 99 -0.29 -13.22 -28.45
N PRO A 100 -1.54 -13.01 -28.91
CA PRO A 100 -2.68 -12.80 -28.02
C PRO A 100 -2.80 -13.93 -26.99
N GLY A 101 -3.21 -13.57 -25.77
CA GLY A 101 -3.37 -14.53 -24.70
C GLY A 101 -3.78 -13.91 -23.37
N PHE A 102 -4.12 -14.75 -22.41
CA PHE A 102 -4.53 -14.32 -21.07
C PHE A 102 -3.62 -14.90 -19.98
N SER A 103 -3.69 -14.29 -18.80
CA SER A 103 -3.08 -14.79 -17.56
C SER A 103 -4.17 -15.33 -16.63
N TRP A 104 -3.87 -16.38 -15.87
CA TRP A 104 -4.75 -16.88 -14.79
C TRP A 104 -4.74 -15.96 -13.56
N SER A 105 -3.68 -15.17 -13.40
CA SER A 105 -3.62 -14.10 -12.41
C SER A 105 -4.05 -12.79 -13.04
N GLU A 106 -4.77 -11.97 -12.27
CA GLU A 106 -4.86 -10.53 -12.53
C GLU A 106 -3.46 -9.94 -12.70
N LEU A 107 -3.30 -9.08 -13.69
CA LEU A 107 -2.04 -8.45 -14.06
C LEU A 107 -2.21 -6.93 -14.05
N GLU A 108 -1.35 -6.25 -13.33
CA GLU A 108 -1.12 -4.83 -13.48
C GLU A 108 0.23 -4.60 -14.17
N LEU A 109 0.30 -3.62 -15.08
CA LEU A 109 1.58 -3.19 -15.63
C LEU A 109 1.71 -1.68 -15.76
N VAL A 110 2.93 -1.18 -15.59
CA VAL A 110 3.32 0.20 -15.88
C VAL A 110 4.52 0.20 -16.81
N VAL A 111 4.46 1.00 -17.88
CA VAL A 111 5.63 1.26 -18.72
C VAL A 111 6.56 2.23 -18.01
N ILE A 112 7.75 1.78 -17.61
CA ILE A 112 8.77 2.62 -16.96
C ILE A 112 9.60 3.33 -18.03
N GLU A 113 10.04 2.60 -19.07
CA GLU A 113 10.84 3.11 -20.19
C GLU A 113 10.52 2.38 -21.49
N GLY A 114 10.78 3.04 -22.62
CA GLY A 114 10.53 2.49 -23.94
C GLY A 114 9.06 2.55 -24.34
N GLU A 115 8.68 1.69 -25.29
CA GLU A 115 7.36 1.67 -25.90
C GLU A 115 6.89 0.23 -26.07
N LEU A 116 5.62 0.00 -25.79
CA LEU A 116 4.91 -1.26 -26.03
C LEU A 116 3.82 -1.02 -27.08
N GLU A 117 3.74 -1.89 -28.08
CA GLU A 117 2.68 -1.93 -29.07
C GLU A 117 1.63 -2.94 -28.60
N ILE A 118 0.39 -2.49 -28.42
CA ILE A 118 -0.77 -3.33 -28.10
C ILE A 118 -1.81 -3.06 -29.19
N GLU A 119 -2.15 -4.08 -29.97
CA GLU A 119 -2.92 -3.94 -31.22
C GLU A 119 -2.26 -2.93 -32.17
N SER A 120 -2.94 -1.82 -32.48
CA SER A 120 -2.46 -0.70 -33.29
C SER A 120 -2.03 0.50 -32.45
N ARG A 121 -2.08 0.42 -31.11
CA ARG A 121 -1.71 1.51 -30.22
C ARG A 121 -0.27 1.35 -29.75
N ARG A 122 0.45 2.46 -29.67
CA ARG A 122 1.75 2.56 -29.01
C ARG A 122 1.56 3.23 -27.67
N ILE A 123 1.94 2.56 -26.60
CA ILE A 123 1.91 3.09 -25.25
C ILE A 123 3.34 3.24 -24.74
N GLY A 124 3.62 4.37 -24.11
CA GLY A 124 4.96 4.74 -23.65
C GLY A 124 5.03 4.89 -22.14
N LYS A 125 6.12 5.48 -21.66
CA LYS A 125 6.38 5.75 -20.25
C LYS A 125 5.17 6.36 -19.54
N GLY A 126 4.82 5.79 -18.39
CA GLY A 126 3.69 6.23 -17.55
C GLY A 126 2.35 5.57 -17.93
N HIS A 127 2.26 4.78 -19.00
CA HIS A 127 1.02 4.07 -19.29
C HIS A 127 0.82 2.92 -18.31
N TYR A 128 -0.35 2.86 -17.70
CA TYR A 128 -0.78 1.84 -16.75
C TYR A 128 -1.90 0.99 -17.35
N LEU A 129 -1.89 -0.31 -17.06
CA LEU A 129 -2.94 -1.26 -17.42
C LEU A 129 -3.34 -2.09 -16.21
N PHE A 130 -4.64 -2.28 -16.01
CA PHE A 130 -5.19 -3.36 -15.20
C PHE A 130 -5.85 -4.39 -16.11
N VAL A 131 -5.42 -5.64 -15.98
CA VAL A 131 -5.83 -6.76 -16.83
C VAL A 131 -6.39 -7.85 -15.92
N PRO A 132 -7.72 -8.04 -15.91
CA PRO A 132 -8.37 -9.07 -15.10
C PRO A 132 -7.89 -10.48 -15.48
N ALA A 133 -7.92 -11.41 -14.52
CA ALA A 133 -7.67 -12.81 -14.79
C ALA A 133 -8.58 -13.33 -15.91
N GLY A 134 -8.01 -14.06 -16.86
CA GLY A 134 -8.73 -14.59 -18.02
C GLY A 134 -9.00 -13.58 -19.15
N TYR A 135 -8.65 -12.30 -18.98
CA TYR A 135 -8.74 -11.33 -20.07
C TYR A 135 -7.65 -11.60 -21.11
N ALA A 136 -8.04 -12.10 -22.29
CA ALA A 136 -7.17 -12.20 -23.45
C ALA A 136 -6.70 -10.81 -23.91
N LEU A 137 -5.45 -10.47 -23.58
CA LEU A 137 -4.77 -9.32 -24.14
C LEU A 137 -4.46 -9.58 -25.62
N PRO A 138 -4.58 -8.55 -26.47
CA PRO A 138 -4.10 -8.63 -27.83
C PRO A 138 -2.59 -8.84 -27.92
N ALA A 139 -2.10 -9.03 -29.14
CA ALA A 139 -0.67 -9.21 -29.39
C ALA A 139 0.13 -8.01 -28.82
N LEU A 140 1.22 -8.34 -28.11
CA LEU A 140 2.16 -7.36 -27.58
C LEU A 140 3.44 -7.39 -28.41
N ALA A 141 3.99 -6.23 -28.72
CA ALA A 141 5.30 -6.14 -29.35
C ALA A 141 6.09 -4.94 -28.87
N THR A 142 7.41 -5.00 -28.98
CA THR A 142 8.26 -3.79 -28.85
C THR A 142 9.39 -3.83 -29.87
N GLN A 143 9.62 -2.71 -30.55
CA GLN A 143 10.64 -2.63 -31.59
C GLN A 143 12.04 -2.42 -31.00
N ARG A 144 12.16 -1.53 -30.01
CA ARG A 144 13.44 -1.14 -29.39
C ARG A 144 13.64 -1.73 -27.99
N GLY A 145 12.66 -2.44 -27.47
CA GLY A 145 12.65 -2.94 -26.10
C GLY A 145 11.88 -2.00 -25.16
N CYS A 146 11.52 -2.53 -24.00
CA CYS A 146 10.71 -1.82 -23.02
C CYS A 146 11.03 -2.31 -21.60
N LEU A 147 11.00 -1.39 -20.64
CA LEU A 147 11.10 -1.67 -19.21
C LEU A 147 9.72 -1.47 -18.58
N LEU A 148 9.24 -2.49 -17.88
CA LEU A 148 7.92 -2.55 -17.29
C LEU A 148 8.03 -2.81 -15.79
N LEU A 149 7.13 -2.26 -15.00
CA LEU A 149 6.75 -2.82 -13.70
C LEU A 149 5.56 -3.74 -13.96
N MET A 150 5.62 -5.01 -13.54
CA MET A 150 4.53 -5.96 -13.69
C MET A 150 4.19 -6.58 -12.33
N MET A 151 2.91 -6.58 -11.97
CA MET A 151 2.40 -7.17 -10.74
C MET A 151 1.34 -8.21 -11.08
N TYR A 152 1.61 -9.47 -10.74
CA TYR A 152 0.64 -10.55 -10.79
C TYR A 152 0.01 -10.69 -9.39
N ASN A 153 -1.29 -10.38 -9.29
CA ASN A 153 -1.92 -10.10 -7.99
C ASN A 153 -2.47 -11.31 -7.27
N THR A 154 -2.85 -12.36 -8.01
CA THR A 154 -3.67 -13.47 -7.49
C THR A 154 -3.03 -14.83 -7.67
N GLY A 155 -1.97 -14.93 -8.47
CA GLY A 155 -1.20 -16.15 -8.65
C GLY A 155 0.08 -15.93 -9.42
N GLU A 156 0.75 -17.03 -9.77
CA GLU A 156 2.00 -16.98 -10.53
C GLU A 156 1.84 -16.41 -11.95
N PRO A 157 2.92 -15.85 -12.53
CA PRO A 157 2.93 -15.43 -13.93
C PRO A 157 2.53 -16.57 -14.85
N SER A 158 1.51 -16.34 -15.68
CA SER A 158 1.04 -17.30 -16.68
C SER A 158 0.67 -16.60 -17.97
N LEU A 159 0.79 -17.33 -19.08
CA LEU A 159 0.40 -16.85 -20.39
C LEU A 159 -0.17 -18.01 -21.21
N VAL A 160 -1.48 -18.00 -21.40
CA VAL A 160 -2.20 -18.96 -22.23
C VAL A 160 -2.56 -18.29 -23.54
N ALA A 161 -2.02 -18.80 -24.65
CA ALA A 161 -2.33 -18.29 -25.98
C ALA A 161 -3.83 -18.44 -26.29
N SER A 162 -4.48 -17.34 -26.64
CA SER A 162 -5.92 -17.30 -26.92
C SER A 162 -6.30 -15.96 -27.53
N ASP A 163 -7.17 -15.97 -28.53
CA ASP A 163 -7.85 -14.77 -29.06
C ASP A 163 -9.20 -14.51 -28.36
N ALA A 164 -9.60 -15.40 -27.42
CA ALA A 164 -10.85 -15.31 -26.68
C ALA A 164 -10.59 -15.20 -25.18
N HIS A 165 -11.34 -14.31 -24.51
CA HIS A 165 -11.33 -14.23 -23.06
C HIS A 165 -11.87 -15.53 -22.43
N HIS A 166 -11.42 -15.84 -21.22
CA HIS A 166 -12.01 -16.90 -20.42
C HIS A 166 -13.48 -16.57 -20.10
N PRO A 167 -14.43 -17.53 -20.10
CA PRO A 167 -15.85 -17.26 -19.89
C PRO A 167 -16.21 -16.60 -18.54
N LEU A 168 -15.34 -16.75 -17.54
CA LEU A 168 -15.48 -16.15 -16.21
C LEU A 168 -14.66 -14.87 -16.02
N ALA A 169 -14.01 -14.37 -17.07
CA ALA A 169 -13.20 -13.16 -16.99
C ALA A 169 -14.08 -11.94 -16.69
N ARG A 170 -13.64 -11.11 -15.75
CA ARG A 170 -14.30 -9.85 -15.38
C ARG A 170 -13.92 -8.74 -16.36
N LEU A 171 -14.44 -8.82 -17.59
CA LEU A 171 -14.09 -7.91 -18.69
C LEU A 171 -14.34 -6.44 -18.34
N ASP A 172 -15.36 -6.18 -17.53
CA ASP A 172 -15.74 -4.87 -17.02
C ASP A 172 -14.63 -4.18 -16.21
N ARG A 173 -13.65 -4.94 -15.72
CA ARG A 173 -12.53 -4.41 -14.93
C ARG A 173 -11.31 -4.05 -15.76
N TYR A 174 -11.22 -4.46 -17.02
CA TYR A 174 -10.09 -4.05 -17.86
C TYR A 174 -10.11 -2.53 -18.06
N HIS A 175 -8.97 -1.89 -17.84
CA HIS A 175 -8.76 -0.49 -18.17
C HIS A 175 -7.28 -0.18 -18.35
N ASP A 176 -7.01 0.85 -19.15
CA ASP A 176 -5.69 1.41 -19.33
C ASP A 176 -5.74 2.93 -19.42
N VAL A 177 -4.66 3.58 -18.98
CA VAL A 177 -4.58 5.04 -18.88
C VAL A 177 -3.15 5.52 -18.97
N ASN A 178 -2.91 6.66 -19.61
CA ASN A 178 -1.65 7.36 -19.43
C ASN A 178 -1.68 8.06 -18.06
N SER A 179 -1.08 7.42 -17.05
CA SER A 179 -1.13 7.90 -15.67
C SER A 179 -0.43 9.25 -15.46
N TYR A 180 0.41 9.68 -16.40
CA TYR A 180 1.11 10.97 -16.31
C TYR A 180 0.26 12.11 -16.85
N ASP A 181 -0.43 11.89 -17.97
CA ASP A 181 -1.11 12.97 -18.69
C ASP A 181 -2.63 12.98 -18.49
N ASP A 182 -3.27 11.81 -18.33
CA ASP A 182 -4.74 11.71 -18.35
C ASP A 182 -5.38 11.87 -16.96
N ILE A 183 -4.60 11.67 -15.89
CA ILE A 183 -5.10 11.76 -14.51
C ILE A 183 -4.44 12.98 -13.83
N PRO A 184 -5.20 13.95 -13.31
CA PRO A 184 -4.61 15.05 -12.55
C PRO A 184 -4.14 14.60 -11.18
N TRP A 185 -3.08 15.23 -10.66
CA TRP A 185 -2.68 15.04 -9.26
C TRP A 185 -3.79 15.54 -8.34
N ALA A 186 -4.28 14.66 -7.46
CA ALA A 186 -5.16 15.01 -6.36
C ALA A 186 -4.34 15.18 -5.07
N LEU A 187 -4.89 15.94 -4.12
CA LEU A 187 -4.37 15.90 -2.76
C LEU A 187 -4.45 14.46 -2.21
N GLY A 188 -3.65 14.12 -1.20
CA GLY A 188 -3.70 12.82 -0.52
C GLY A 188 -5.02 12.51 0.22
N ASN A 189 -6.13 13.16 -0.13
CA ASN A 189 -7.47 12.95 0.44
C ASN A 189 -8.19 11.71 -0.10
N VAL A 190 -7.62 11.00 -1.07
CA VAL A 190 -8.08 9.67 -1.50
C VAL A 190 -8.07 8.69 -0.33
N ALA A 191 -7.10 8.82 0.59
CA ALA A 191 -7.09 8.13 1.87
C ALA A 191 -7.38 9.10 3.03
N LYS A 192 -8.20 8.65 3.99
CA LYS A 192 -8.55 9.41 5.20
C LYS A 192 -8.33 8.54 6.44
N PRO A 193 -7.55 8.99 7.44
CA PRO A 193 -6.77 10.25 7.52
C PRO A 193 -5.74 10.42 6.39
N SER A 194 -5.36 11.65 6.06
CA SER A 194 -4.44 11.95 4.94
C SER A 194 -3.04 12.27 5.43
N VAL A 195 -2.04 11.97 4.61
CA VAL A 195 -0.67 12.48 4.74
C VAL A 195 -0.61 14.01 4.60
N ALA A 196 0.53 14.60 4.96
CA ALA A 196 0.77 16.03 4.89
C ALA A 196 0.61 16.57 3.46
N SER A 197 0.22 17.85 3.36
CA SER A 197 0.19 18.57 2.09
C SER A 197 1.55 18.51 1.39
N GLY A 198 1.55 18.34 0.07
CA GLY A 198 2.76 18.09 -0.72
C GLY A 198 3.00 16.61 -1.03
N CYS A 199 2.24 15.69 -0.41
CA CYS A 199 2.08 14.34 -0.91
C CYS A 199 0.76 14.23 -1.72
N LEU A 200 0.88 13.99 -3.01
CA LEU A 200 -0.19 14.00 -4.00
C LEU A 200 -0.41 12.59 -4.55
N ILE A 201 -1.63 12.26 -4.97
CA ILE A 201 -2.01 10.92 -5.42
C ILE A 201 -2.71 10.99 -6.79
N LYS A 202 -2.46 10.00 -7.65
CA LYS A 202 -3.28 9.66 -8.82
C LYS A 202 -3.77 8.23 -8.66
N LEU A 203 -5.08 8.04 -8.50
CA LEU A 203 -5.67 6.70 -8.37
C LEU A 203 -5.67 6.01 -9.74
N LEU A 204 -4.99 4.87 -9.85
CA LEU A 204 -4.89 4.11 -11.09
C LEU A 204 -5.91 2.97 -11.14
N ASN A 205 -6.09 2.27 -10.02
CA ASN A 205 -7.05 1.18 -9.89
C ASN A 205 -7.63 1.13 -8.48
N TYR A 206 -8.88 0.71 -8.38
CA TYR A 206 -9.61 0.52 -7.13
C TYR A 206 -10.47 -0.73 -7.20
N ASN A 207 -10.26 -1.63 -6.25
CA ASN A 207 -11.11 -2.79 -6.08
C ASN A 207 -12.25 -2.43 -5.13
N ASP A 208 -13.47 -2.35 -5.63
CA ASP A 208 -14.67 -2.02 -4.85
C ASP A 208 -15.02 -3.03 -3.74
N ARG A 209 -14.55 -4.28 -3.85
CA ARG A 209 -14.79 -5.33 -2.86
C ARG A 209 -13.78 -5.33 -1.72
N SER A 210 -12.49 -5.36 -2.07
CA SER A 210 -11.42 -5.38 -1.06
C SER A 210 -11.03 -3.98 -0.59
N HIS A 211 -11.44 -2.94 -1.32
CA HIS A 211 -10.91 -1.57 -1.20
C HIS A 211 -9.41 -1.43 -1.50
N ALA A 212 -8.79 -2.45 -2.12
CA ALA A 212 -7.41 -2.36 -2.60
C ALA A 212 -7.24 -1.19 -3.59
N LEU A 213 -6.08 -0.55 -3.54
CA LEU A 213 -5.75 0.60 -4.38
C LEU A 213 -4.41 0.35 -5.05
N THR A 214 -4.31 0.74 -6.32
CA THR A 214 -3.03 1.06 -6.97
C THR A 214 -3.06 2.52 -7.35
N PHE A 215 -2.00 3.26 -7.01
CA PHE A 215 -1.92 4.69 -7.25
C PHE A 215 -0.50 5.12 -7.55
N LEU A 216 -0.33 6.23 -8.26
CA LEU A 216 0.92 6.99 -8.17
C LEU A 216 0.83 7.92 -6.97
N TYR A 217 1.92 8.08 -6.25
CA TYR A 217 2.11 9.18 -5.34
C TYR A 217 3.32 10.02 -5.73
N CYS A 218 3.24 11.30 -5.41
CA CYS A 218 4.31 12.28 -5.59
C CYS A 218 4.55 12.99 -4.27
N MET A 219 5.80 13.02 -3.84
CA MET A 219 6.25 13.97 -2.82
C MET A 219 6.86 15.16 -3.55
N THR A 220 6.35 16.37 -3.32
CA THR A 220 6.92 17.58 -3.91
C THR A 220 8.35 17.84 -3.38
N PRO A 221 9.18 18.63 -4.07
CA PRO A 221 10.44 19.10 -3.51
C PRO A 221 10.26 19.73 -2.11
N HIS A 222 11.20 19.46 -1.22
CA HIS A 222 11.17 19.83 0.20
C HIS A 222 9.94 19.30 0.98
N PHE A 223 9.34 18.19 0.55
CA PHE A 223 8.31 17.52 1.34
C PHE A 223 8.86 17.05 2.68
N TRP A 224 8.08 17.26 3.74
CA TRP A 224 8.38 16.81 5.10
C TRP A 224 7.11 16.46 5.86
N GLN A 225 7.14 15.34 6.58
CA GLN A 225 6.11 14.92 7.52
C GLN A 225 6.79 14.24 8.71
N ASP A 226 6.52 14.70 9.93
CA ASP A 226 7.22 14.30 11.16
C ASP A 226 6.55 13.18 11.95
N ASN A 227 5.40 12.69 11.50
CA ASN A 227 4.68 11.59 12.14
C ASN A 227 4.98 10.23 11.48
N ILE A 228 4.66 9.18 12.22
CA ILE A 228 4.79 7.78 11.79
C ILE A 228 3.40 7.28 11.41
N SER A 229 3.30 6.58 10.29
CA SER A 229 2.10 5.84 9.88
C SER A 229 2.28 4.34 9.97
N TYR A 230 1.15 3.66 10.14
CA TYR A 230 0.97 2.25 9.84
C TYR A 230 -0.47 2.04 9.32
N HIS A 231 -0.71 0.87 8.70
CA HIS A 231 -2.01 0.51 8.11
C HIS A 231 -2.45 -0.88 8.54
N ASP A 232 -3.75 -1.15 8.46
CA ASP A 232 -4.38 -2.47 8.63
C ASP A 232 -4.40 -3.29 7.33
N CYS A 233 -3.63 -2.87 6.34
CA CYS A 233 -3.40 -3.52 5.06
C CYS A 233 -1.90 -3.64 4.77
N ALA A 234 -1.52 -4.54 3.86
CA ALA A 234 -0.17 -4.56 3.31
C ALA A 234 0.04 -3.34 2.41
N GLU A 235 1.29 -2.87 2.33
CA GLU A 235 1.65 -1.76 1.47
C GLU A 235 2.90 -2.10 0.65
N GLU A 236 2.85 -1.75 -0.62
CA GLU A 236 3.92 -1.95 -1.57
C GLU A 236 4.22 -0.63 -2.29
N SER A 237 5.50 -0.38 -2.58
CA SER A 237 5.86 0.76 -3.42
C SER A 237 7.08 0.51 -4.30
N TYR A 238 7.10 1.17 -5.46
CA TYR A 238 8.24 1.24 -6.37
C TYR A 238 8.49 2.67 -6.85
N HIS A 239 9.71 3.18 -6.68
CA HIS A 239 10.10 4.54 -7.05
C HIS A 239 10.45 4.63 -8.55
N LEU A 240 9.56 5.25 -9.31
CA LEU A 240 9.70 5.48 -10.75
C LEU A 240 10.66 6.64 -11.06
N TRP A 241 10.73 7.65 -10.18
CA TRP A 241 11.60 8.81 -10.34
C TRP A 241 11.90 9.48 -9.00
N GLY A 242 13.08 10.09 -8.88
CA GLY A 242 13.53 10.83 -7.70
C GLY A 242 13.84 9.92 -6.53
N ASP A 243 13.78 10.47 -5.32
CA ASP A 243 14.00 9.75 -4.08
C ASP A 243 13.11 10.26 -2.94
N SER A 244 12.88 9.42 -1.94
CA SER A 244 12.32 9.83 -0.67
C SER A 244 13.09 9.19 0.48
N TRP A 245 13.13 9.87 1.62
CA TRP A 245 13.69 9.36 2.86
C TRP A 245 12.58 8.96 3.82
N MET A 246 12.77 7.82 4.48
CA MET A 246 11.87 7.25 5.46
C MET A 246 12.67 6.87 6.70
N MET A 247 12.23 7.30 7.88
CA MET A 247 13.01 7.16 9.11
C MET A 247 13.52 5.73 9.39
N GLN A 248 12.73 4.70 9.09
CA GLN A 248 13.02 3.31 9.42
C GLN A 248 14.18 2.72 8.61
N PHE A 249 14.46 3.22 7.40
CA PHE A 249 15.41 2.59 6.48
C PHE A 249 16.18 3.54 5.57
N GLY A 250 15.97 4.85 5.71
CA GLY A 250 16.71 5.87 4.97
C GLY A 250 16.14 6.16 3.60
N THR A 251 17.02 6.46 2.65
CA THR A 251 16.65 6.93 1.31
C THR A 251 16.32 5.79 0.37
N VAL A 252 15.18 5.92 -0.31
CA VAL A 252 14.72 5.05 -1.41
C VAL A 252 14.89 5.81 -2.72
N PRO A 253 15.84 5.41 -3.57
CA PRO A 253 16.08 6.09 -4.85
C PRO A 253 15.14 5.57 -5.94
N THR A 254 15.23 6.13 -7.14
CA THR A 254 14.65 5.53 -8.36
C THR A 254 15.14 4.09 -8.55
N GLY A 255 14.21 3.16 -8.78
CA GLY A 255 14.43 1.71 -8.75
C GLY A 255 14.34 1.09 -7.35
N GLY A 256 14.14 1.92 -6.34
CA GLY A 256 13.89 1.51 -4.97
C GLY A 256 12.49 0.92 -4.82
N TYR A 257 12.36 -0.02 -3.90
CA TYR A 257 11.17 -0.82 -3.68
C TYR A 257 11.03 -1.19 -2.21
N PHE A 258 9.80 -1.31 -1.75
CA PHE A 258 9.48 -1.99 -0.49
C PHE A 258 8.16 -2.76 -0.60
N TRP A 259 8.03 -3.76 0.25
CA TRP A 259 6.77 -4.41 0.57
C TRP A 259 6.72 -4.61 2.07
N ARG A 260 5.66 -4.13 2.72
CA ARG A 260 5.47 -4.28 4.16
C ARG A 260 4.12 -4.94 4.46
N PRO A 261 4.07 -5.89 5.41
CA PRO A 261 2.81 -6.41 5.91
C PRO A 261 2.07 -5.34 6.73
N ALA A 262 0.82 -5.65 7.08
CA ALA A 262 0.02 -4.77 7.93
C ALA A 262 0.73 -4.46 9.27
N TYR A 263 0.45 -3.27 9.78
CA TYR A 263 0.86 -2.73 11.08
C TYR A 263 2.35 -2.41 11.25
N ILE A 264 3.14 -2.46 10.18
CA ILE A 264 4.53 -2.01 10.19
C ILE A 264 4.60 -0.47 10.18
N ASN A 265 5.35 0.08 11.15
CA ASN A 265 5.66 1.51 11.22
C ASN A 265 6.48 1.96 10.02
N HIS A 266 6.10 3.07 9.41
CA HIS A 266 6.86 3.76 8.37
C HIS A 266 6.66 5.28 8.49
N GLY A 267 7.66 6.05 8.05
CA GLY A 267 7.72 7.49 8.29
C GLY A 267 8.46 7.83 9.61
N ALA A 268 8.85 9.06 9.93
CA ALA A 268 8.72 10.32 9.20
C ALA A 268 9.19 10.24 7.74
N PHE A 269 8.59 11.06 6.89
CA PHE A 269 8.82 11.10 5.45
C PHE A 269 9.47 12.41 5.05
N ALA A 270 10.43 12.33 4.13
CA ALA A 270 11.01 13.51 3.51
C ALA A 270 11.32 13.27 2.03
N SER A 271 11.36 14.33 1.24
CA SER A 271 11.98 14.29 -0.08
C SER A 271 12.54 15.67 -0.41
N GLU A 272 13.85 15.73 -0.65
CA GLU A 272 14.53 17.01 -0.93
C GLU A 272 14.15 17.52 -2.33
N LEU A 273 14.27 16.67 -3.35
CA LEU A 273 14.06 17.03 -4.75
C LEU A 273 12.73 16.52 -5.34
N GLY A 274 11.96 15.81 -4.53
CA GLY A 274 10.70 15.20 -4.93
C GLY A 274 10.87 13.78 -5.48
N CYS A 275 9.76 13.06 -5.57
CA CYS A 275 9.70 11.73 -6.17
C CYS A 275 8.37 11.47 -6.86
N ILE A 276 8.36 10.48 -7.75
CA ILE A 276 7.16 9.82 -8.25
C ILE A 276 7.34 8.33 -8.00
N ALA A 277 6.39 7.72 -7.32
CA ALA A 277 6.41 6.31 -7.01
C ALA A 277 5.02 5.71 -7.21
N LEU A 278 4.97 4.42 -7.51
CA LEU A 278 3.74 3.65 -7.51
C LEU A 278 3.53 3.08 -6.12
N GLY A 279 2.39 3.32 -5.49
CA GLY A 279 1.97 2.74 -4.22
C GLY A 279 0.80 1.78 -4.42
N ARG A 280 0.75 0.72 -3.61
CA ARG A 280 -0.34 -0.25 -3.62
C ARG A 280 -0.68 -0.70 -2.21
N VAL A 281 -1.96 -1.00 -2.02
CA VAL A 281 -2.47 -1.65 -0.81
C VAL A 281 -3.45 -2.76 -1.18
N ASP A 282 -3.49 -3.82 -0.38
CA ASP A 282 -4.35 -4.99 -0.62
C ASP A 282 -5.76 -4.87 0.01
N SER A 283 -6.00 -3.80 0.77
CA SER A 283 -7.29 -3.48 1.37
C SER A 283 -7.43 -1.97 1.55
N LYS A 284 -8.46 -1.54 2.29
CA LYS A 284 -8.74 -0.12 2.58
C LYS A 284 -7.51 0.56 3.21
N LEU A 285 -7.00 1.60 2.56
CA LEU A 285 -5.94 2.43 3.13
C LEU A 285 -6.47 3.36 4.21
N PHE A 286 -6.26 2.99 5.48
CA PHE A 286 -6.49 3.86 6.63
C PHE A 286 -5.15 4.24 7.31
N ASN A 287 -4.82 5.53 7.29
CA ASN A 287 -3.58 6.02 7.87
C ASN A 287 -3.70 6.18 9.40
N TYR A 288 -3.05 5.29 10.16
CA TYR A 288 -2.93 5.44 11.61
C TYR A 288 -1.65 6.20 11.95
N PHE A 289 -1.79 7.48 12.36
CA PHE A 289 -0.65 8.29 12.78
C PHE A 289 -0.33 8.19 14.29
N HIS A 290 0.95 8.21 14.64
CA HIS A 290 1.49 8.40 15.98
C HIS A 290 2.96 8.90 15.94
N TYR A 291 3.56 9.14 17.11
CA TYR A 291 4.93 9.66 17.26
C TYR A 291 5.86 8.73 18.06
N ASN A 292 5.44 7.49 18.33
CA ASN A 292 6.24 6.49 19.03
C ASN A 292 7.00 5.59 18.02
N PRO A 293 8.31 5.79 17.79
CA PRO A 293 9.06 5.00 16.80
C PRO A 293 9.30 3.55 17.22
N TRP A 294 9.08 3.19 18.48
CA TRP A 294 9.39 1.87 19.02
C TRP A 294 8.18 0.96 19.16
N SER A 295 7.00 1.36 18.67
CA SER A 295 5.85 0.48 18.79
C SER A 295 5.95 -0.76 17.94
N THR A 296 5.42 -1.86 18.48
CA THR A 296 5.40 -3.14 17.79
C THR A 296 4.15 -3.26 16.89
N PRO A 297 4.15 -4.19 15.92
CA PRO A 297 2.95 -4.52 15.15
C PRO A 297 1.76 -4.89 16.03
N GLU A 298 1.97 -5.61 17.13
CA GLU A 298 0.92 -5.98 18.08
C GLU A 298 0.34 -4.74 18.78
N GLU A 299 1.19 -3.82 19.25
CA GLU A 299 0.71 -2.55 19.83
C GLU A 299 -0.06 -1.72 18.80
N ASN A 300 0.40 -1.71 17.54
CA ASN A 300 -0.27 -1.01 16.45
C ASN A 300 -1.65 -1.63 16.12
N GLN A 301 -1.78 -2.96 16.16
CA GLN A 301 -3.07 -3.65 16.06
C GLN A 301 -4.00 -3.23 17.20
N MET A 302 -3.51 -3.23 18.44
CA MET A 302 -4.30 -2.80 19.60
C MET A 302 -4.75 -1.34 19.47
N ARG A 303 -3.87 -0.45 18.99
CA ARG A 303 -4.23 0.95 18.71
C ARG A 303 -5.26 1.07 17.59
N ALA A 304 -5.17 0.26 16.54
CA ALA A 304 -6.17 0.23 15.47
C ALA A 304 -7.54 -0.21 16.00
N ALA A 305 -7.60 -1.28 16.80
CA ALA A 305 -8.82 -1.72 17.46
C ALA A 305 -9.39 -0.64 18.41
N ALA A 306 -8.53 0.04 19.17
CA ALA A 306 -8.95 1.16 20.01
C ALA A 306 -9.55 2.31 19.18
N LYS A 307 -8.93 2.68 18.04
CA LYS A 307 -9.51 3.69 17.13
C LYS A 307 -10.84 3.26 16.53
N LEU A 308 -11.01 1.98 16.17
CA LEU A 308 -12.31 1.46 15.72
C LEU A 308 -13.38 1.61 16.81
N SER A 309 -13.03 1.28 18.05
CA SER A 309 -13.96 1.41 19.18
C SER A 309 -14.43 2.86 19.41
N GLN A 310 -13.57 3.84 19.14
CA GLN A 310 -13.88 5.27 19.24
C GLN A 310 -14.70 5.77 18.05
N ARG A 311 -14.33 5.35 16.82
CA ARG A 311 -14.98 5.80 15.58
C ARG A 311 -16.37 5.19 15.39
N ASP A 312 -16.46 3.87 15.58
CA ASP A 312 -17.64 3.05 15.29
C ASP A 312 -18.04 2.20 16.52
N PRO A 313 -18.45 2.81 17.65
CA PRO A 313 -18.63 2.11 18.93
C PRO A 313 -19.69 1.00 18.90
N LEU A 314 -20.75 1.16 18.10
CA LEU A 314 -21.79 0.13 17.95
C LEU A 314 -21.30 -1.07 17.15
N LEU A 315 -20.57 -0.83 16.06
CA LEU A 315 -19.97 -1.88 15.25
C LEU A 315 -18.92 -2.64 16.06
N TYR A 316 -18.04 -1.92 16.77
CA TYR A 316 -17.06 -2.53 17.66
C TYR A 316 -17.71 -3.42 18.73
N ARG A 317 -18.76 -2.93 19.41
CA ARG A 317 -19.51 -3.73 20.40
C ARG A 317 -20.13 -4.97 19.76
N TRP A 318 -20.68 -4.85 18.56
CA TRP A 318 -21.24 -5.99 17.83
C TRP A 318 -20.16 -7.01 17.49
N ILE A 319 -19.02 -6.58 16.92
CA ILE A 319 -17.87 -7.43 16.60
C ILE A 319 -17.37 -8.16 17.85
N VAL A 320 -17.12 -7.46 18.95
CA VAL A 320 -16.59 -8.10 20.17
C VAL A 320 -17.61 -9.03 20.84
N LYS A 321 -18.91 -8.70 20.79
CA LYS A 321 -19.97 -9.51 21.41
C LYS A 321 -20.33 -10.75 20.58
N HIS A 322 -20.19 -10.70 19.26
CA HIS A 322 -20.71 -11.73 18.34
C HIS A 322 -19.62 -12.35 17.43
N GLY A 323 -18.39 -11.85 17.45
CA GLY A 323 -17.38 -12.07 16.41
C GLY A 323 -16.43 -13.25 16.58
N HIS A 324 -16.84 -14.30 17.29
CA HIS A 324 -16.06 -15.55 17.29
C HIS A 324 -16.54 -16.58 16.27
N ASN A 325 -17.63 -16.37 15.52
CA ASN A 325 -18.23 -17.47 14.75
C ASN A 325 -18.98 -17.18 13.43
N HIS A 326 -18.86 -16.03 12.75
CA HIS A 326 -19.61 -15.85 11.49
C HIS A 326 -18.88 -15.06 10.39
N PRO A 327 -18.56 -15.72 9.25
CA PRO A 327 -18.32 -15.06 7.98
C PRO A 327 -19.48 -15.24 6.97
N ASP A 328 -20.66 -15.69 7.39
CA ASP A 328 -21.84 -15.65 6.54
C ASP A 328 -22.60 -14.36 6.87
N GLY A 329 -22.53 -13.39 5.96
CA GLY A 329 -23.40 -12.22 6.00
C GLY A 329 -24.89 -12.64 5.98
N PRO A 330 -25.83 -11.69 6.07
CA PRO A 330 -27.24 -12.02 5.90
C PRO A 330 -27.46 -12.67 4.51
N ALA A 331 -28.43 -13.59 4.38
CA ALA A 331 -28.65 -14.44 3.19
C ALA A 331 -28.82 -13.68 1.84
N ASP A 332 -29.05 -12.38 1.91
CA ASP A 332 -29.17 -11.43 0.80
C ASP A 332 -27.92 -10.56 0.58
N PHE A 333 -26.86 -10.75 1.37
CA PHE A 333 -25.55 -10.13 1.13
C PHE A 333 -24.98 -10.64 -0.18
N GLU A 334 -24.75 -9.72 -1.11
CA GLU A 334 -24.41 -10.01 -2.51
C GLU A 334 -23.12 -10.85 -2.66
N ASP A 335 -22.27 -10.85 -1.64
CA ASP A 335 -21.00 -11.57 -1.55
C ASP A 335 -21.01 -12.61 -0.41
N HIS A 336 -22.03 -13.46 -0.33
CA HIS A 336 -21.86 -14.74 0.37
C HIS A 336 -20.60 -15.40 -0.15
N LEU A 337 -19.69 -15.77 0.76
CA LEU A 337 -18.52 -16.59 0.47
C LEU A 337 -18.97 -17.97 -0.06
N ARG A 338 -19.46 -18.03 -1.30
CA ARG A 338 -19.62 -19.27 -2.04
C ARG A 338 -18.24 -19.71 -2.51
N GLY A 339 -17.53 -20.40 -1.62
CA GLY A 339 -16.59 -21.45 -2.00
C GLY A 339 -15.10 -21.13 -1.92
N GLN A 340 -14.55 -21.14 -0.70
CA GLN A 340 -13.27 -21.81 -0.43
C GLN A 340 -13.53 -22.98 0.55
N ALA A 341 -14.36 -23.92 0.13
CA ALA A 341 -14.34 -25.26 0.66
C ALA A 341 -14.39 -26.18 -0.55
N GLY A 342 -13.34 -26.96 -0.73
CA GLY A 342 -13.28 -27.99 -1.74
C GLY A 342 -14.54 -28.83 -1.72
N GLN A 343 -14.96 -29.23 -2.93
CA GLN A 343 -15.94 -30.27 -3.13
C GLN A 343 -15.68 -31.45 -2.19
N THR A 344 -16.48 -31.57 -1.14
CA THR A 344 -16.83 -32.87 -0.57
C THR A 344 -18.33 -33.00 -0.71
N GLN A 345 -18.69 -33.47 -1.90
CA GLN A 345 -19.98 -34.05 -2.14
C GLN A 345 -20.02 -35.35 -1.33
N ASP A 346 -20.58 -35.33 -0.13
CA ASP A 346 -20.98 -36.55 0.55
C ASP A 346 -22.43 -36.43 1.03
N ARG A 347 -23.30 -36.94 0.15
CA ARG A 347 -24.56 -37.56 0.55
C ARG A 347 -24.21 -38.78 1.41
N VAL A 348 -24.51 -38.75 2.71
CA VAL A 348 -25.12 -39.91 3.39
C VAL A 348 -26.05 -39.41 4.50
N THR A 349 -27.31 -39.81 4.37
CA THR A 349 -28.40 -39.74 5.35
C THR A 349 -28.06 -40.46 6.65
N GLY A 350 -28.37 -39.85 7.80
CA GLY A 350 -28.32 -40.55 9.09
C GLY A 350 -28.96 -39.74 10.21
N ASN A 351 -30.22 -40.05 10.51
CA ASN A 351 -30.95 -39.59 11.70
C ASN A 351 -30.22 -40.00 12.99
N GLY A 352 -30.07 -39.06 13.94
CA GLY A 352 -29.77 -39.37 15.33
C GLY A 352 -29.50 -38.09 16.17
N PRO A 353 -30.24 -37.85 17.27
CA PRO A 353 -30.05 -36.65 18.08
C PRO A 353 -28.85 -36.85 19.03
N HIS A 354 -27.82 -36.02 18.89
CA HIS A 354 -26.69 -36.03 19.84
C HIS A 354 -27.01 -35.13 21.04
N SER A 355 -27.27 -35.79 22.17
CA SER A 355 -27.26 -35.22 23.51
C SER A 355 -25.82 -34.84 23.91
N HIS A 356 -25.59 -33.58 24.26
CA HIS A 356 -24.35 -33.15 24.91
C HIS A 356 -24.50 -33.25 26.44
N ALA A 357 -23.75 -34.16 27.05
CA ALA A 357 -23.44 -34.10 28.47
C ALA A 357 -22.11 -34.82 28.70
N HIS A 358 -21.03 -34.07 28.98
CA HIS A 358 -19.98 -34.52 29.89
C HIS A 358 -19.36 -33.30 30.56
N ALA A 359 -19.80 -33.09 31.81
CA ALA A 359 -19.08 -32.37 32.82
C ALA A 359 -17.92 -33.24 33.30
N HIS A 360 -16.71 -32.68 33.38
CA HIS A 360 -15.64 -33.28 34.18
C HIS A 360 -15.37 -32.40 35.40
N ARG A 361 -15.88 -32.93 36.51
CA ARG A 361 -15.59 -32.60 37.90
C ARG A 361 -14.28 -33.32 38.26
N HIS A 362 -13.28 -32.59 38.74
CA HIS A 362 -12.15 -33.19 39.43
C HIS A 362 -12.26 -32.84 40.92
N GLU A 363 -12.61 -33.84 41.73
CA GLU A 363 -12.45 -33.82 43.18
C GLU A 363 -11.07 -34.35 43.56
N HIS A 364 -10.65 -33.90 44.74
CA HIS A 364 -9.32 -33.84 45.32
C HIS A 364 -8.76 -35.19 45.80
N GLU A 365 -7.43 -35.23 46.00
CA GLU A 365 -6.88 -35.77 47.25
C GLU A 365 -5.60 -35.04 47.68
N HIS A 366 -5.48 -34.85 49.00
CA HIS A 366 -4.64 -33.90 49.73
C HIS A 366 -3.27 -34.45 50.15
N THR A 367 -2.36 -33.54 50.56
CA THR A 367 -1.44 -33.55 51.73
C THR A 367 -0.27 -32.58 51.45
N HIS A 368 0.25 -31.69 52.30
CA HIS A 368 0.08 -31.29 53.71
C HIS A 368 0.54 -29.82 53.86
N ASP A 369 -0.15 -29.08 54.74
CA ASP A 369 0.30 -28.08 55.73
C ASP A 369 1.35 -27.01 55.40
N HIS A 370 0.95 -25.73 55.54
CA HIS A 370 1.55 -24.78 56.49
C HIS A 370 0.62 -23.57 56.71
N GLU A 371 0.20 -23.38 57.96
CA GLU A 371 -0.49 -22.21 58.50
C GLU A 371 0.44 -20.99 58.61
N HIS A 372 -0.09 -19.79 58.31
CA HIS A 372 0.10 -18.47 58.95
C HIS A 372 -0.82 -17.54 58.13
N GLY A 373 -2.02 -17.10 58.55
CA GLY A 373 -2.39 -16.50 59.83
C GLY A 373 -2.03 -15.03 59.80
N HIS A 374 -2.91 -14.15 59.28
CA HIS A 374 -3.12 -12.75 59.71
C HIS A 374 -4.34 -12.13 59.01
N ASP A 375 -5.42 -11.98 59.77
CA ASP A 375 -6.54 -11.06 59.54
C ASP A 375 -6.06 -9.61 59.55
N HIS A 376 -6.70 -8.75 58.75
CA HIS A 376 -7.09 -7.40 59.17
C HIS A 376 -8.27 -6.90 58.33
N ASP A 377 -9.46 -7.02 58.90
CA ASP A 377 -10.64 -6.20 58.60
C ASP A 377 -10.40 -4.73 58.96
N HIS A 378 -10.79 -3.82 58.08
CA HIS A 378 -11.22 -2.47 58.47
C HIS A 378 -12.36 -1.99 57.56
N HIS A 379 -13.59 -2.20 58.02
CA HIS A 379 -14.71 -1.29 57.76
C HIS A 379 -14.49 0.01 58.56
N PHE A 380 -14.73 1.18 57.96
CA PHE A 380 -15.63 2.20 58.54
C PHE A 380 -15.97 3.32 57.52
N HIS A 381 -17.26 3.67 57.54
CA HIS A 381 -18.00 4.68 56.80
C HIS A 381 -17.61 6.14 57.13
N HIS A 382 -17.90 7.07 56.20
CA HIS A 382 -18.77 8.28 56.33
C HIS A 382 -18.44 9.26 55.17
N HIS A 383 -19.33 9.65 54.25
CA HIS A 383 -20.58 10.47 54.27
C HIS A 383 -20.35 11.93 53.80
N PHE A 384 -21.34 12.46 53.04
CA PHE A 384 -21.54 13.84 52.57
C PHE A 384 -20.71 14.30 51.35
N GLU A 385 -21.19 15.04 50.35
CA GLU A 385 -22.44 15.81 50.19
C GLU A 385 -22.72 16.09 48.70
N VAL A 386 -24.00 16.22 48.41
CA VAL A 386 -24.62 16.63 47.14
C VAL A 386 -24.41 18.13 46.92
N HIS A 387 -24.09 18.56 45.69
CA HIS A 387 -24.44 19.90 45.23
C HIS A 387 -24.91 19.88 43.78
N ASP A 388 -26.21 20.12 43.67
CA ASP A 388 -26.97 20.59 42.52
C ASP A 388 -26.55 22.04 42.19
N GLN A 389 -26.38 22.37 40.91
CA GLN A 389 -26.83 23.65 40.37
C GLN A 389 -26.87 23.66 38.85
N ALA A 390 -28.10 23.73 38.34
CA ALA A 390 -28.47 24.07 36.98
C ALA A 390 -28.22 25.56 36.68
N HIS A 391 -27.91 25.86 35.41
CA HIS A 391 -28.22 27.15 34.80
C HIS A 391 -28.81 26.92 33.40
N GLN A 392 -30.08 27.32 33.26
CA GLN A 392 -30.79 27.58 32.01
C GLN A 392 -30.81 29.09 31.73
N GLU A 393 -31.33 29.43 30.54
CA GLU A 393 -31.64 30.75 29.93
C GLU A 393 -30.61 31.21 28.89
N ALA A 394 -30.84 31.10 27.57
CA ALA A 394 -31.92 31.58 26.69
C ALA A 394 -31.95 33.11 26.54
N HIS A 395 -31.56 33.58 25.35
CA HIS A 395 -32.04 34.85 24.77
C HIS A 395 -32.12 34.72 23.24
N GLU A 396 -33.34 34.56 22.75
CA GLU A 396 -33.76 35.00 21.42
C GLU A 396 -34.05 36.50 21.47
N HIS A 397 -33.69 37.24 20.42
CA HIS A 397 -34.51 38.33 19.88
C HIS A 397 -34.12 38.54 18.41
N GLY A 398 -35.06 38.26 17.51
CA GLY A 398 -34.98 38.65 16.11
C GLY A 398 -35.45 40.09 15.88
N HIS A 399 -35.06 40.65 14.74
CA HIS A 399 -35.89 41.62 14.01
C HIS A 399 -35.62 41.48 12.51
N ALA A 400 -36.72 41.27 11.78
CA ALA A 400 -36.83 41.28 10.34
C ALA A 400 -37.29 42.67 9.83
N HIS A 401 -37.30 42.80 8.50
CA HIS A 401 -37.80 43.86 7.59
C HIS A 401 -36.65 44.56 6.84
N GLY A 402 -36.61 44.70 5.51
CA GLY A 402 -37.55 44.39 4.43
C GLY A 402 -37.13 45.12 3.15
N HIS A 403 -37.62 44.64 2.00
CA HIS A 403 -37.68 45.28 0.67
C HIS A 403 -36.51 45.19 -0.36
N ARG A 404 -36.78 44.36 -1.38
CA ARG A 404 -36.36 44.38 -2.81
C ARG A 404 -37.01 45.57 -3.59
N PRO A 405 -36.89 45.71 -4.94
CA PRO A 405 -35.74 45.68 -5.88
C PRO A 405 -35.82 46.78 -6.99
N ALA A 406 -34.82 46.90 -7.87
CA ALA A 406 -34.84 47.39 -9.27
C ALA A 406 -33.41 47.82 -9.68
N SER A 407 -32.91 47.83 -10.92
CA SER A 407 -33.27 47.31 -12.25
C SER A 407 -32.18 47.79 -13.23
N ARG A 408 -31.92 47.04 -14.32
CA ARG A 408 -31.37 47.51 -15.64
C ARG A 408 -29.94 48.07 -15.63
N SER A 409 -29.12 48.04 -16.69
CA SER A 409 -29.08 47.50 -18.06
C SER A 409 -27.77 48.06 -18.65
N GLY A 410 -27.08 47.38 -19.55
CA GLY A 410 -26.06 48.05 -20.36
C GLY A 410 -25.09 47.13 -21.08
N ASP A 411 -25.46 46.75 -22.31
CA ASP A 411 -24.53 46.32 -23.35
C ASP A 411 -23.44 47.37 -23.63
N LYS A 412 -22.24 46.91 -24.01
CA LYS A 412 -21.54 47.21 -25.28
C LYS A 412 -20.02 46.99 -25.15
N ALA A 413 -19.50 46.03 -25.92
CA ALA A 413 -18.40 46.14 -26.91
C ALA A 413 -17.72 44.78 -27.08
#